data_AF-A0A2T0WV65-F1
#
_entry.id   AF-A0A2T0WV65-F1
#
_cell.length_a   1.000
_cell.length_b   1.000
_cell.length_c   1.000
_cell.angle_alpha   90.00
_cell.angle_beta   90.00
_cell.angle_gamma   90.00
#
_symmetry.space_group_name_H-M   'P 1'
#
loop_
_entity.id
_entity.type
_entity.pdbx_description
1 polymer ?
#
loop_
_entity_poly.entity_id
_entity_poly.type
_entity_poly.pdbx_seq_one_letter_code
_entity_poly.pdbx_strand_id
1 'polypeptide(L)' 'MNLFEVETTKGKVYATGRDEFEARDKATAYLKERYFSDGSAMVTSVKFFAEAQPNRTQNKFIH' A
#
# COMPACT_ATOMS: atom_id res chain seq x y z
N MET A 1 7.15 4.39 10.05
CA MET A 1 6.86 4.19 8.61
C MET A 1 5.37 4.40 8.41
N ASN A 2 4.94 4.97 7.29
CA ASN A 2 3.53 5.26 7.02
C ASN A 2 2.92 4.20 6.11
N LEU A 3 1.66 3.84 6.36
CA LEU A 3 0.86 2.93 5.55
C LEU A 3 -0.07 3.75 4.65
N PHE A 4 0.01 3.49 3.35
CA PHE A 4 -0.80 4.16 2.35
C PHE A 4 -1.71 3.16 1.66
N GLU A 5 -2.97 3.55 1.44
CA GLU A 5 -3.88 2.87 0.54
C GLU A 5 -3.62 3.37 -0.87
N VAL A 6 -3.29 2.45 -1.77
CA VAL A 6 -3.02 2.74 -3.18
C VAL A 6 -4.13 2.10 -4.01
N GLU A 7 -4.98 2.94 -4.60
CA GLU A 7 -6.00 2.53 -5.55
C GLU A 7 -5.32 2.27 -6.90
N THR A 8 -5.67 1.15 -7.51
CA THR A 8 -5.17 0.75 -8.83
C THR A 8 -6.33 0.38 -9.73
N THR A 9 -6.09 0.35 -11.03
CA THR A 9 -7.06 -0.15 -12.03
C THR A 9 -7.46 -1.61 -11.82
N LYS A 10 -6.73 -2.38 -11.00
CA LYS A 10 -7.02 -3.79 -10.66
C LYS A 10 -7.57 -3.96 -9.23
N GLY A 11 -7.78 -2.87 -8.50
CA GLY A 11 -8.25 -2.87 -7.11
C GLY A 11 -7.29 -2.15 -6.17
N LYS A 12 -7.46 -2.35 -4.87
CA LYS A 12 -6.67 -1.68 -3.82
C LYS A 12 -5.48 -2.50 -3.38
N VAL A 13 -4.34 -1.85 -3.20
CA VAL A 13 -3.14 -2.41 -2.57
C VAL A 13 -2.68 -1.49 -1.44
N TYR A 14 -1.97 -2.04 -0.46
CA TYR A 14 -1.41 -1.26 0.63
C TYR A 14 0.11 -1.26 0.54
N ALA A 15 0.72 -0.08 0.64
CA ALA A 15 2.16 0.08 0.56
C ALA A 15 2.67 0.92 1.73
N THR A 16 3.82 0.51 2.29
CA THR A 16 4.49 1.28 3.34
C THR A 16 5.59 2.16 2.77
N GLY A 17 5.57 3.46 3.08
CA GLY A 17 6.56 4.44 2.61
C GLY A 17 6.85 5.50 3.68
N ARG A 18 7.86 6.34 3.44
CA ARG A 18 8.05 7.57 4.23
C ARG A 18 6.97 8.61 3.87
N ASP A 19 6.65 8.67 2.59
CA ASP A 19 5.70 9.61 1.98
C ASP A 19 4.88 8.92 0.87
N GLU A 20 3.90 9.64 0.32
CA GLU A 20 3.00 9.14 -0.72
C GLU A 20 3.75 8.77 -2.02
N PHE A 21 4.85 9.46 -2.33
CA PHE A 21 5.64 9.20 -3.53
C PHE A 21 6.39 7.87 -3.41
N GLU A 22 7.01 7.60 -2.26
CA GLU A 22 7.67 6.31 -1.99
C GLU A 22 6.65 5.15 -2.00
N ALA A 23 5.46 5.36 -1.43
CA ALA A 23 4.40 4.36 -1.46
C ALA A 23 3.87 4.09 -2.87
N ARG A 24 3.73 5.14 -3.69
CA ARG A 24 3.36 5.03 -5.10
C ARG A 24 4.39 4.26 -5.90
N ASP A 25 5.68 4.56 -5.71
CA ASP A 25 6.78 3.93 -6.44
C ASP A 25 6.85 2.42 -6.13
N LYS A 26 6.77 2.07 -4.85
CA LYS A 26 6.71 0.67 -4.39
C LYS A 26 5.48 -0.06 -4.92
N ALA A 27 4.30 0.57 -4.89
CA ALA A 27 3.10 -0.03 -5.46
C ALA A 27 3.23 -0.22 -6.98
N THR A 28 3.81 0.75 -7.69
CA THR A 28 4.04 0.67 -9.14
C THR A 28 5.01 -0.46 -9.49
N ALA A 29 6.11 -0.61 -8.73
CA ALA A 29 7.04 -1.72 -8.90
C ALA A 29 6.35 -3.07 -8.68
N TYR A 30 5.56 -3.21 -7.61
CA TYR A 30 4.78 -4.41 -7.32
C TYR A 30 3.79 -4.74 -8.44
N LEU A 31 3.06 -3.74 -8.98
CA LEU A 31 2.14 -3.96 -10.10
C LEU A 31 2.88 -4.37 -11.36
N LYS A 32 4.05 -3.79 -11.63
CA LYS A 32 4.88 -4.13 -12.79
C LYS A 32 5.38 -5.58 -12.72
N GLU A 33 5.79 -6.04 -11.54
CA GLU A 33 6.19 -7.43 -11.31
C GLU A 33 5.01 -8.41 -11.36
N ARG A 34 3.83 -8.02 -10.85
CA ARG A 34 2.67 -8.92 -10.80
C ARG A 34 1.88 -9.01 -12.10
N TYR A 35 1.85 -7.95 -12.89
CA TYR A 35 1.05 -7.83 -14.11
C TYR A 35 1.89 -7.68 -15.38
N PHE A 36 3.13 -8.22 -15.38
CA PHE A 36 4.10 -8.29 -16.48
C PHE A 36 3.58 -7.71 -17.81
N SER A 37 4.01 -6.48 -18.10
CA SER A 37 4.02 -5.84 -19.43
C SER A 37 2.70 -5.46 -20.11
N ASP A 38 1.51 -5.79 -19.61
CA ASP A 38 0.27 -5.37 -20.29
C ASP A 38 -0.13 -3.90 -19.99
N GLY A 39 0.42 -3.31 -18.92
CA GLY A 39 0.15 -1.91 -18.56
C GLY A 39 -1.27 -1.66 -18.03
N SER A 40 -2.14 -2.67 -17.94
CA SER A 40 -3.49 -2.50 -17.37
C SER A 40 -3.50 -2.32 -15.86
N ALA A 41 -2.38 -2.47 -15.17
CA ALA A 41 -2.27 -2.26 -13.73
C ALA A 41 -1.50 -0.97 -13.45
N MET A 42 -2.22 0.12 -13.22
CA MET A 42 -1.67 1.45 -12.94
C MET A 42 -2.22 1.99 -11.63
N VAL A 43 -1.38 2.74 -10.92
CA VAL A 43 -1.80 3.49 -9.72
C VAL A 43 -2.66 4.68 -10.16
N THR A 44 -3.89 4.75 -9.64
CA THR A 44 -4.84 5.83 -9.93
C THR A 44 -4.89 6.85 -8.81
N SER A 45 -4.74 6.43 -7.55
CA SER A 45 -4.75 7.32 -6.39
C SER A 45 -3.91 6.73 -5.25
N VAL A 46 -3.30 7.59 -4.46
CA VAL A 46 -2.62 7.23 -3.20
C VAL A 46 -3.25 8.08 -2.10
N LYS A 47 -3.60 7.43 -1.00
CA LYS A 47 -4.14 8.10 0.19
C LYS A 47 -3.41 7.61 1.41
N PHE A 48 -3.04 8.53 2.29
CA PHE A 48 -2.61 8.17 3.63
C PHE A 48 -3.72 7.40 4.35
N PHE A 49 -3.39 6.20 4.84
CA PHE A 49 -4.35 5.35 5.54
C PHE A 49 -4.12 5.41 7.04
N ALA A 50 -2.90 5.08 7.48
CA ALA A 50 -2.50 5.14 8.88
C ALA A 50 -0.97 5.22 8.95
N GLU A 51 -0.42 5.67 10.06
CA GLU A 51 0.98 5.34 10.34
C GLU A 51 1.07 3.81 10.48
N ALA A 52 2.04 3.16 9.83
CA ALA A 52 2.20 1.71 9.91
C ALA A 52 2.48 1.39 11.38
N GLN A 53 1.44 0.96 12.10
CA GLN A 53 1.56 0.78 13.53
C GLN A 53 2.52 -0.38 13.78
N PRO A 54 3.60 -0.18 14.56
CA PRO A 54 4.42 -1.29 15.01
C PRO A 54 3.55 -2.11 15.95
N ASN A 55 2.89 -3.15 15.43
CA ASN A 55 2.00 -4.07 16.13
C ASN A 55 1.37 -3.48 17.40
N ARG A 56 0.27 -2.72 17.28
CA ARG A 56 -0.71 -2.77 18.36
C ARG A 56 -1.30 -4.17 18.35
N THR A 57 -0.58 -5.11 18.93
CA THR A 57 -1.19 -6.29 19.55
C THR A 57 -2.09 -5.70 20.63
N GLN A 58 -3.33 -5.33 20.26
CA GLN A 58 -4.44 -5.40 21.19
C GLN A 58 -4.64 -6.88 21.47
N ASN A 59 -3.69 -7.48 22.21
CA ASN A 59 -3.99 -8.68 22.94
C ASN A 59 -4.99 -8.22 23.99
N LYS A 60 -6.28 -8.25 23.65
CA LYS A 60 -7.34 -8.24 24.65
C LYS A 60 -7.11 -9.52 25.44
N PHE A 61 -6.31 -9.42 26.51
CA PHE A 61 -6.37 -10.40 27.57
C PHE A 61 -7.78 -10.26 28.16
N ILE A 62 -8.68 -11.14 27.73
CA ILE A 62 -9.94 -11.37 28.41
C ILE A 62 -9.57 -12.16 29.67
N HIS A 63 -9.85 -11.60 30.84
CA HIS A 63 -9.92 -12.32 32.11
C HIS A 63 -11.39 -12.44 32.50
#